data_AF-D2SH22-F1
#
_entry.id   AF-D2SH22-F1
#
_cell.length_a   1.000
_cell.length_b   1.000
_cell.length_c   1.000
_cell.angle_alpha   90.00
_cell.angle_beta   90.00
_cell.angle_gamma   90.00
#
_symmetry.space_group_name_H-M   'P 1'
#
loop_
_entity.id
_entity.type
_entity.pdbx_description
1 polymer ?
#
loop_
_entity_poly.entity_id
_entity_poly.type
_entity_poly.pdbx_seq_one_letter_code
_entity_poly.pdbx_strand_id
1 'polypeptide(L)' 'MESAHSSFRRGPLQRLGDVELITADYVSWYSQRRLVHRLGRVPPTEAEATCFDRAVPCQPAGSQEPQGA' A
#
# COMPACT_ATOMS: atom_id res chain seq x y z
N MET A 1 -10.85 -33.99 -3.73
CA MET A 1 -10.25 -32.78 -4.35
C MET A 1 -10.52 -31.64 -3.39
N GLU A 2 -9.58 -31.35 -2.48
CA GLU A 2 -9.79 -30.37 -1.42
C GLU A 2 -9.77 -28.97 -2.03
N SER A 3 -10.89 -28.26 -1.95
CA SER A 3 -10.94 -26.87 -2.39
C SER A 3 -10.05 -26.04 -1.47
N ALA A 4 -9.08 -25.32 -2.05
CA ALA A 4 -8.27 -24.35 -1.33
C ALA A 4 -9.19 -23.25 -0.77
N HIS A 5 -9.51 -23.33 0.52
CA HIS A 5 -10.20 -22.25 1.22
C HIS A 5 -9.22 -21.10 1.40
N SER A 6 -9.45 -20.00 0.70
CA SER A 6 -8.75 -18.73 0.97
C SER A 6 -9.15 -18.24 2.36
N SER A 7 -8.18 -17.88 3.21
CA SER A 7 -8.45 -17.37 4.57
C SER A 7 -9.30 -16.09 4.59
N PHE A 8 -9.37 -15.38 3.47
CA PHE A 8 -10.20 -14.18 3.30
C PHE A 8 -11.62 -14.51 2.82
N ARG A 9 -11.86 -15.72 2.30
CA ARG A 9 -13.21 -16.14 1.87
C ARG A 9 -14.01 -16.58 3.08
N ARG A 10 -15.10 -15.84 3.33
CA ARG A 10 -16.11 -16.19 4.36
C ARG A 10 -17.31 -16.96 3.79
N GLY A 11 -17.32 -17.27 2.49
CA GLY A 11 -18.40 -17.98 1.82
C GLY A 11 -18.34 -17.90 0.28
N PRO A 12 -19.42 -18.29 -0.42
CA PRO A 12 -19.58 -18.07 -1.85
C PRO A 12 -19.60 -16.57 -2.19
N LEU A 13 -19.01 -16.19 -3.32
CA LEU A 13 -19.08 -14.81 -3.82
C LEU A 13 -20.26 -14.75 -4.78
N GLN A 14 -21.32 -14.06 -4.38
CA GLN A 14 -22.57 -13.98 -5.12
C GLN A 14 -22.75 -12.62 -5.78
N ARG A 15 -22.09 -11.59 -5.23
CA ARG A 15 -22.19 -10.20 -5.67
C ARG A 15 -20.82 -9.56 -5.77
N LEU A 16 -20.74 -8.45 -6.50
CA LEU A 16 -19.51 -7.66 -6.65
C LEU A 16 -18.96 -7.22 -5.29
N GLY A 17 -19.83 -6.80 -4.37
CA GLY A 17 -19.44 -6.40 -3.01
C GLY A 17 -18.73 -7.50 -2.21
N ASP A 18 -18.99 -8.78 -2.50
CA ASP A 18 -18.29 -9.88 -1.83
C ASP A 18 -16.82 -9.97 -2.29
N VAL A 19 -16.57 -9.65 -3.57
CA VAL A 19 -15.21 -9.58 -4.16
C VAL A 19 -14.47 -8.35 -3.64
N GLU A 20 -15.15 -7.21 -3.60
CA GLU A 20 -14.60 -5.96 -3.08
C GLU A 20 -14.18 -6.12 -1.61
N LEU A 21 -15.03 -6.75 -0.78
CA LEU A 21 -14.73 -7.00 0.62
C LEU A 21 -13.49 -7.88 0.78
N ILE A 22 -13.39 -8.98 0.03
CA ILE A 22 -12.21 -9.86 0.07
C ILE A 22 -10.95 -9.15 -0.39
N THR A 23 -11.08 -8.32 -1.41
CA THR A 23 -9.95 -7.53 -1.93
C THR A 23 -9.50 -6.51 -0.90
N ALA A 24 -10.43 -5.83 -0.24
CA ALA A 24 -10.12 -4.88 0.83
C ALA A 24 -9.46 -5.56 2.05
N ASP A 25 -9.98 -6.71 2.49
CA ASP A 25 -9.38 -7.55 3.54
C ASP A 25 -7.95 -7.97 3.15
N TYR A 26 -7.75 -8.43 1.92
CA TYR A 26 -6.43 -8.81 1.40
C TYR A 26 -5.46 -7.62 1.37
N VAL A 27 -5.87 -6.48 0.82
CA VAL A 27 -5.03 -5.28 0.72
C VAL A 27 -4.65 -4.79 2.11
N SER A 28 -5.61 -4.74 3.04
CA SER A 28 -5.32 -4.35 4.43
C SER A 28 -4.27 -5.25 5.07
N TRP A 29 -4.40 -6.58 4.93
CA TRP A 29 -3.41 -7.51 5.44
C TRP A 29 -2.05 -7.36 4.75
N TYR A 30 -2.04 -7.24 3.42
CA TYR A 30 -0.81 -7.11 2.63
C TYR A 30 -0.03 -5.86 3.06
N SER A 31 -0.71 -4.72 3.16
CA SER A 31 -0.08 -3.45 3.46
C SER A 31 0.42 -3.35 4.91
N GLN A 32 -0.36 -3.85 5.87
CA GLN A 32 -0.09 -3.60 7.30
C GLN A 32 0.58 -4.77 8.03
N ARG A 33 0.44 -6.02 7.54
CA ARG A 33 0.81 -7.21 8.30
C ARG A 33 1.77 -8.14 7.57
N ARG A 34 1.83 -8.08 6.24
CA ARG A 34 2.70 -8.97 5.46
C ARG A 34 4.16 -8.51 5.55
N LEU A 35 5.01 -9.31 6.19
CA LEU A 35 6.44 -9.06 6.25
C LEU A 35 7.11 -9.48 4.93
N VAL A 36 7.85 -8.55 4.29
CA VAL A 36 8.50 -8.80 3.00
C VAL A 36 10.02 -8.89 3.17
N HIS A 37 10.63 -10.02 2.80
CA HIS A 37 12.07 -10.23 2.97
C HIS A 37 12.93 -9.19 2.24
N ARG A 38 12.54 -8.79 1.02
CA ARG A 38 13.26 -7.76 0.24
C ARG A 38 13.28 -6.40 0.94
N LEU A 39 12.26 -6.08 1.74
CA LEU A 39 12.16 -4.83 2.49
C LEU A 39 12.84 -4.92 3.87
N GLY A 40 13.51 -6.05 4.19
CA GLY A 40 14.09 -6.25 5.52
C GLY A 40 13.08 -6.80 6.54
N ARG A 41 12.04 -7.49 6.09
CA ARG A 41 10.95 -8.05 6.91
C ARG A 41 10.09 -7.00 7.60
N VAL A 42 9.93 -5.83 6.98
CA VAL A 42 8.95 -4.82 7.39
C VAL A 42 7.69 -4.90 6.52
N PRO A 43 6.52 -4.44 7.02
CA PRO A 43 5.33 -4.24 6.22
C PRO A 43 5.55 -3.23 5.08
N PRO A 44 4.87 -3.39 3.93
CA PRO A 44 4.93 -2.45 2.82
C PRO A 44 4.66 -1.00 3.23
N THR A 45 3.62 -0.76 4.05
CA THR A 45 3.26 0.61 4.47
C THR A 45 4.37 1.32 5.25
N GLU A 46 5.15 0.59 6.07
CA GLU A 46 6.27 1.18 6.80
C GLU A 46 7.45 1.50 5.87
N ALA A 47 7.74 0.62 4.91
CA ALA A 47 8.76 0.86 3.90
C ALA A 47 8.38 2.04 2.99
N GLU A 48 7.12 2.16 2.62
CA GLU A 48 6.58 3.29 1.86
C GLU A 48 6.73 4.60 2.64
N ALA A 49 6.34 4.64 3.91
CA ALA A 49 6.50 5.83 4.75
C ALA A 49 7.96 6.31 4.79
N THR A 50 8.91 5.38 4.95
CA THR A 50 10.35 5.69 4.91
C THR A 50 10.78 6.21 3.53
N CYS A 51 10.23 5.64 2.45
CA CYS A 51 10.52 6.08 1.09
C CYS A 51 10.00 7.50 0.83
N PHE A 52 8.75 7.79 1.24
CA PHE A 52 8.16 9.11 1.11
C PHE A 52 8.89 10.17 1.93
N ASP A 53 9.28 9.87 3.17
CA ASP A 53 10.07 10.77 4.02
C ASP A 53 11.42 11.12 3.36
N ARG A 54 12.12 10.11 2.84
CA ARG A 54 13.40 10.31 2.13
C ARG A 54 13.24 11.00 0.77
N ALA A 55 12.10 10.84 0.12
CA ALA A 55 11.83 11.42 -1.20
C ALA A 55 11.42 12.90 -1.15
N VAL A 56 11.30 13.50 0.04
CA VAL A 56 11.03 14.93 0.20
C VAL A 56 12.33 15.71 0.42
N PRO A 57 12.95 16.26 -0.64
CA PRO A 57 13.40 17.64 -0.59
C PRO A 57 12.19 18.49 -0.98
N CYS A 58 11.60 19.18 0.00
CA CYS A 58 10.75 20.34 -0.27
C CYS A 58 11.66 21.42 -0.85
N GLN A 59 12.00 21.33 -2.13
CA GLN A 59 12.49 22.51 -2.84
C GLN A 59 11.30 23.45 -2.95
N PRO A 60 11.29 24.61 -2.27
CA PRO A 60 10.25 25.58 -2.50
C PRO A 60 10.36 25.99 -3.97
N ALA A 61 9.35 25.62 -4.76
CA ALA A 61 9.18 26.14 -6.09
C ALA A 61 8.93 27.66 -5.97
N GLY A 62 9.95 28.46 -6.28
CA GLY A 62 9.79 29.91 -6.41
C GLY A 62 10.83 30.74 -5.65
N SER A 63 12.08 30.71 -6.12
CA SER A 63 12.94 31.91 -6.08
C SER A 63 13.42 32.19 -7.50
N GLN A 64 12.48 32.33 -8.43
CA GLN A 64 12.73 33.21 -9.57
C GLN A 64 12.46 34.62 -9.08
N GLU A 65 13.48 35.22 -8.48
CA GLU A 65 13.53 36.68 -8.36
C GLU A 65 13.43 37.24 -9.79
N PRO A 66 12.48 38.15 -10.09
CA PRO A 66 12.51 38.85 -11.35
C PRO A 66 13.75 39.74 -11.30
N GLN A 67 14.82 39.34 -11.99
CA GLN A 67 15.99 40.18 -12.19
C GLN A 67 15.51 41.45 -12.88
N GLY A 68 15.45 42.53 -12.11
CA GLY A 68 15.18 43.86 -12.60
C GLY A 68 16.40 44.47 -13.30
N ALA A 69 16.09 45.56 -14.01
CA ALA A 69 16.95 46.51 -14.72
C ALA A 69 17.25 46.18 -16.18
#